data_AF-A0A0A0JDE4-F1
#
_entry.id   AF-A0A0A0JDE4-F1
#
_cell.length_a   1.000
_cell.length_b   1.000
_cell.length_c   1.000
_cell.angle_alpha   90.00
_cell.angle_beta   90.00
_cell.angle_gamma   90.00
#
_symmetry.space_group_name_H-M   'P 1'
#
loop_
_entity.id
_entity.type
_entity.pdbx_description
1 polymer ?
#
loop_
_entity_poly.entity_id
_entity_poly.type
_entity_poly.pdbx_seq_one_letter_code
_entity_poly.pdbx_strand_id
1 'polypeptide(L)'
;MLVFSMVCTLLVTGVIAVTSVHLSRMKLLDVADGAALAAANALDEGAYAAGVGDSVPLSNETVRRTAVDYVSTRPMPGGLSAWGLGEGTGTPDGELAVVRMSGRAEVPFIGWLIGNGVTVNVVSRARADLE
;
A
#
# COMPACT_ATOMS: atom_id res chain seq x y z
N MET A 1 -9.33 -42.29 -12.54
CA MET A 1 -9.86 -40.94 -12.83
C MET A 1 -10.06 -40.08 -11.58
N LEU A 2 -10.62 -40.61 -10.49
CA LEU A 2 -10.92 -39.83 -9.27
C LEU A 2 -9.68 -39.15 -8.66
N VAL A 3 -8.56 -39.88 -8.51
CA VAL A 3 -7.29 -39.33 -7.99
C VAL A 3 -6.76 -38.19 -8.86
N PHE A 4 -6.76 -38.36 -10.18
CA PHE A 4 -6.30 -37.32 -11.11
C PHE A 4 -7.16 -36.06 -11.00
N SER A 5 -8.49 -36.22 -10.99
CA SER A 5 -9.40 -35.10 -10.80
C SER A 5 -9.17 -34.39 -9.46
N MET A 6 -8.92 -35.14 -8.38
CA MET A 6 -8.62 -34.58 -7.06
C MET A 6 -7.34 -33.73 -7.10
N VAL A 7 -6.28 -34.24 -7.72
CA VAL A 7 -5.01 -33.52 -7.88
C VAL A 7 -5.20 -32.26 -8.71
N CYS A 8 -5.94 -32.34 -9.83
CA CYS A 8 -6.24 -31.17 -10.65
C CYS A 8 -7.02 -30.11 -9.88
N THR A 9 -8.07 -30.48 -9.15
CA THR A 9 -8.85 -29.54 -8.34
C THR A 9 -8.00 -28.89 -7.25
N LEU A 10 -7.12 -29.65 -6.60
CA LEU A 10 -6.19 -29.13 -5.60
C LEU A 10 -5.22 -28.11 -6.20
N LEU A 11 -4.63 -28.42 -7.36
CA LEU A 11 -3.72 -27.50 -8.05
C LEU A 11 -4.43 -26.22 -8.50
N VAL A 12 -5.61 -26.33 -9.11
CA VAL A 12 -6.40 -25.17 -9.56
C VAL A 12 -6.77 -24.28 -8.36
N THR A 13 -7.26 -24.88 -7.28
CA THR A 13 -7.62 -24.14 -6.06
C THR A 13 -6.41 -23.45 -5.44
N GLY A 14 -5.27 -24.14 -5.40
CA GLY A 14 -4.01 -23.58 -4.91
C GLY A 14 -3.53 -22.39 -5.74
N VAL A 15 -3.58 -22.49 -7.07
CA VAL A 15 -3.24 -21.38 -7.98
C VAL A 15 -4.17 -20.19 -7.73
N ILE A 16 -5.49 -20.41 -7.67
CA ILE A 16 -6.45 -19.32 -7.41
C ILE A 16 -6.17 -18.63 -6.08
N ALA A 17 -5.86 -19.41 -5.03
CA ALA A 17 -5.51 -18.87 -3.71
C ALA A 17 -4.28 -17.96 -3.77
N VAL A 18 -3.20 -18.40 -4.42
CA VAL A 18 -1.97 -17.61 -4.59
C VAL A 18 -2.23 -16.36 -5.43
N THR A 19 -2.98 -16.49 -6.54
CA THR A 19 -3.33 -15.36 -7.39
C THR A 19 -4.15 -14.32 -6.64
N SER A 20 -5.10 -14.73 -5.79
CA SER A 20 -5.90 -13.81 -4.97
C SER A 20 -5.03 -12.97 -4.03
N VAL A 21 -4.08 -13.61 -3.34
CA VAL A 21 -3.13 -12.90 -2.46
C VAL A 21 -2.25 -11.95 -3.27
N HIS A 22 -1.79 -12.39 -4.44
CA HIS A 22 -0.97 -11.57 -5.32
C HIS A 22 -1.72 -10.33 -5.82
N LEU A 23 -2.98 -10.47 -6.23
CA LEU A 23 -3.84 -9.35 -6.63
C LEU A 23 -4.08 -8.40 -5.46
N SER A 24 -4.27 -8.92 -4.25
CA SER A 24 -4.42 -8.09 -3.04
C SER A 24 -3.17 -7.27 -2.76
N ARG A 25 -1.97 -7.86 -2.96
CA ARG A 25 -0.70 -7.15 -2.87
C ARG A 25 -0.56 -6.04 -3.92
N MET A 26 -0.93 -6.31 -5.17
CA MET A 26 -0.89 -5.31 -6.24
C MET A 26 -1.84 -4.14 -5.97
N LYS A 27 -3.06 -4.42 -5.51
CA LYS A 27 -4.02 -3.38 -5.12
C LYS A 27 -3.52 -2.52 -3.97
N LEU A 28 -2.87 -3.14 -2.98
CA LEU A 28 -2.27 -2.40 -1.87
C LEU A 28 -1.10 -1.52 -2.34
N LEU A 29 -0.31 -2.01 -3.28
CA LEU A 29 0.79 -1.24 -3.88
C LEU A 29 0.27 -0.03 -4.66
N ASP A 30 -0.80 -0.21 -5.46
CA ASP A 30 -1.43 0.89 -6.22
C ASP A 30 -1.90 2.03 -5.30
N VAL A 31 -2.50 1.70 -4.16
CA VAL A 31 -2.89 2.73 -3.18
C VAL A 31 -1.67 3.37 -2.51
N ALA A 32 -0.64 2.59 -2.20
CA ALA A 32 0.60 3.11 -1.63
C ALA A 32 1.31 4.09 -2.59
N ASP A 33 1.34 3.77 -3.89
CA ASP A 33 1.89 4.62 -4.95
C ASP A 33 1.09 5.91 -5.07
N GLY A 34 -0.24 5.83 -5.07
CA GLY A 34 -1.09 7.01 -5.06
C GLY A 34 -0.91 7.90 -3.82
N ALA A 35 -0.74 7.30 -2.65
CA ALA A 35 -0.48 8.03 -1.41
C ALA A 35 0.92 8.68 -1.41
N ALA A 36 1.92 8.00 -1.95
CA ALA A 36 3.27 8.54 -2.10
C ALA A 36 3.29 9.72 -3.08
N LEU A 37 2.55 9.63 -4.20
CA LEU A 37 2.41 10.73 -5.16
C LEU A 37 1.69 11.93 -4.54
N ALA A 38 0.58 11.69 -3.82
CA ALA A 38 -0.14 12.76 -3.12
C ALA A 38 0.75 13.44 -2.07
N ALA A 39 1.55 12.65 -1.33
CA ALA A 39 2.54 13.19 -0.41
C ALA A 39 3.61 14.01 -1.13
N ALA A 40 4.17 13.51 -2.25
CA ALA A 40 5.16 14.21 -3.07
C ALA A 40 4.64 15.56 -3.60
N ASN A 41 3.42 15.59 -4.13
CA ASN A 41 2.79 16.83 -4.62
C ASN A 41 2.52 17.84 -3.49
N ALA A 42 2.24 17.37 -2.28
CA ALA A 42 2.13 18.25 -1.12
C ALA A 42 3.48 18.85 -0.69
N LEU A 43 4.61 18.19 -1.03
CA LEU A 43 5.94 18.76 -0.80
C LEU A 43 6.19 19.92 -1.76
N ASP A 44 5.85 19.73 -3.03
CA ASP A 44 6.05 20.71 -4.09
C ASP A 44 5.26 22.00 -3.82
N GLU A 45 3.95 21.89 -3.56
CA GLU A 45 3.08 23.03 -3.25
C GLU A 45 3.57 23.83 -2.01
N GLY A 46 4.07 23.12 -0.99
CA GLY A 46 4.62 23.75 0.22
C GLY A 46 5.91 24.53 -0.05
N ALA A 47 6.78 24.01 -0.92
CA ALA A 47 8.01 24.68 -1.33
C ALA A 47 7.72 25.94 -2.16
N TYR A 48 6.74 25.88 -3.07
CA TYR A 48 6.29 27.05 -3.84
C TYR A 48 5.67 28.14 -2.95
N ALA A 49 4.83 27.76 -1.97
CA ALA A 49 4.16 28.71 -1.09
C ALA A 49 5.10 29.43 -0.10
N ALA A 50 6.18 28.76 0.33
CA ALA A 50 7.15 29.34 1.27
C ALA A 50 8.18 30.28 0.60
N GLY A 51 8.27 30.26 -0.74
CA GLY A 51 9.30 30.99 -1.49
C GLY A 51 10.68 30.34 -1.34
N VAL A 52 11.51 30.45 -2.38
CA VAL A 52 12.83 29.79 -2.54
C VAL A 52 13.87 30.07 -1.42
N GLY A 53 13.52 30.79 -0.35
CA GLY A 53 14.43 31.21 0.71
C GLY A 53 14.14 30.68 2.12
N ASP A 54 12.97 30.10 2.39
CA ASP A 54 12.62 29.65 3.75
C ASP A 54 12.01 28.24 3.69
N SER A 55 12.88 27.25 3.53
CA SER A 55 12.52 25.83 3.54
C SER A 55 11.82 25.50 4.85
N VAL A 56 10.49 25.49 4.88
CA VAL A 56 9.74 24.87 5.98
C VAL A 56 10.18 23.41 5.98
N PRO A 57 10.95 22.95 6.98
CA PRO A 57 11.53 21.63 6.93
C PRO A 57 10.39 20.62 6.94
N LEU A 58 10.40 19.79 5.90
CA LEU A 58 9.41 18.78 5.66
C LEU A 58 9.27 17.90 6.91
N SER A 59 8.16 18.05 7.62
CA SER A 59 7.96 17.23 8.80
C SER A 59 7.42 15.87 8.36
N ASN A 60 7.90 14.81 9.01
CA ASN A 60 7.29 13.48 8.93
C ASN A 60 5.77 13.53 9.17
N GLU A 61 5.29 14.51 9.92
CA GLU A 61 3.87 14.76 10.18
C GLU A 61 3.10 15.15 8.92
N THR A 62 3.61 16.05 8.08
CA THR A 62 2.93 16.49 6.85
C THR A 62 2.75 15.32 5.88
N VAL A 63 3.82 14.54 5.64
CA VAL A 63 3.75 13.35 4.77
C VAL A 63 2.79 12.31 5.32
N ARG A 64 2.86 12.03 6.63
CA ARG A 64 1.96 11.07 7.27
C ARG A 64 0.51 11.53 7.17
N ARG A 65 0.23 12.80 7.43
CA ARG A 65 -1.12 13.37 7.34
C ARG A 65 -1.69 13.28 5.94
N THR A 66 -0.95 13.73 4.92
CA THR A 66 -1.41 13.65 3.52
C THR A 66 -1.65 12.21 3.08
N ALA A 67 -0.78 11.27 3.48
CA ALA A 67 -0.97 9.86 3.16
C ALA A 67 -2.18 9.25 3.88
N VAL A 68 -2.42 9.61 5.15
CA VAL A 68 -3.64 9.21 5.89
C VAL A 68 -4.89 9.76 5.22
N ASP A 69 -4.90 11.07 4.90
CA ASP A 69 -6.04 11.71 4.24
C ASP A 69 -6.33 11.03 2.90
N TYR A 70 -5.30 10.78 2.08
CA TYR A 70 -5.44 10.08 0.81
C TYR A 70 -6.06 8.68 0.98
N VAL A 71 -5.50 7.86 1.88
CA VAL A 71 -5.98 6.49 2.13
C VAL A 71 -7.39 6.49 2.71
N SER A 72 -7.76 7.47 3.53
CA SER A 72 -9.09 7.59 4.15
C SER A 72 -10.21 7.87 3.15
N THR A 73 -9.90 8.52 2.02
CA THR A 73 -10.87 8.78 0.95
C THR A 73 -11.13 7.56 0.06
N ARG A 74 -10.31 6.51 0.16
CA ARG A 74 -10.38 5.32 -0.67
C ARG A 74 -11.15 4.19 0.03
N PRO A 75 -12.04 3.46 -0.68
CA PRO A 75 -12.59 2.23 -0.13
C PRO A 75 -11.50 1.16 0.02
N MET A 76 -11.67 0.28 1.00
CA MET A 76 -10.76 -0.86 1.18
C MET A 76 -10.74 -1.72 -0.10
N PRO A 77 -9.56 -2.04 -0.66
CA PRO A 77 -9.49 -2.84 -1.87
C PRO A 77 -10.04 -4.26 -1.65
N GLY A 78 -10.84 -4.75 -2.61
CA GLY A 78 -11.42 -6.09 -2.52
C GLY A 78 -10.36 -7.20 -2.43
N GLY A 79 -10.59 -8.18 -1.56
CA GLY A 79 -9.64 -9.24 -1.23
C GLY A 79 -8.78 -8.94 0.00
N LEU A 80 -8.97 -7.77 0.62
CA LEU A 80 -8.41 -7.43 1.93
C LEU A 80 -9.52 -7.44 2.99
N SER A 81 -9.21 -7.91 4.20
CA SER A 81 -10.09 -7.83 5.38
C SER A 81 -9.69 -6.73 6.35
N ALA A 82 -8.45 -6.25 6.26
CA ALA A 82 -7.94 -5.11 6.99
C ALA A 82 -6.82 -4.44 6.19
N TRP A 83 -6.64 -3.15 6.36
CA TRP A 83 -5.55 -2.39 5.74
C TRP A 83 -5.27 -1.10 6.50
N GLY A 84 -4.10 -0.53 6.30
CA GLY A 84 -3.74 0.75 6.89
C GLY A 84 -2.30 1.15 6.62
N LEU A 85 -1.95 2.36 7.02
CA LEU A 85 -0.56 2.82 7.01
C LEU A 85 0.26 2.06 8.05
N GLY A 86 1.47 1.66 7.65
CA GLY A 86 2.48 1.11 8.52
C GLY A 86 3.34 2.21 9.15
N GLU A 87 3.96 1.85 10.28
CA GLU A 87 4.98 2.67 10.92
C GLU A 87 6.14 2.96 9.94
N GLY A 88 6.72 4.15 10.03
CA GLY A 88 7.77 4.61 9.10
C GLY A 88 7.26 5.19 7.79
N THR A 89 5.96 5.56 7.71
CA THR A 89 5.47 6.50 6.69
C THR A 89 5.90 7.91 7.07
N GLY A 90 6.58 8.60 6.16
CA GLY A 90 7.18 9.91 6.42
C GLY A 90 8.20 10.29 5.37
N THR A 91 9.11 11.18 5.74
CA THR A 91 10.22 11.62 4.90
C THR A 91 11.53 11.50 5.68
N PRO A 92 12.43 10.58 5.30
CA PRO A 92 13.70 10.41 6.01
C PRO A 92 14.64 11.61 5.78
N ASP A 93 14.64 12.16 4.57
CA ASP A 93 15.63 13.15 4.12
C ASP A 93 15.01 14.51 3.74
N GLY A 94 13.69 14.67 3.90
CA GLY A 94 12.97 15.89 3.52
C GLY A 94 12.68 16.04 2.03
N GLU A 95 13.17 15.13 1.20
CA GLU A 95 13.06 15.18 -0.27
C GLU A 95 12.30 13.97 -0.86
N LEU A 96 12.25 12.88 -0.10
CA LEU A 96 11.60 11.62 -0.48
C LEU A 96 10.39 11.37 0.42
N ALA A 97 9.21 11.18 -0.16
CA ALA A 97 8.05 10.65 0.54
C ALA A 97 8.11 9.11 0.53
N VAL A 98 8.14 8.51 1.72
CA VAL A 98 8.07 7.05 1.90
C VAL A 98 6.74 6.71 2.53
N VAL A 99 5.92 5.93 1.83
CA VAL A 99 4.63 5.44 2.34
C VAL A 99 4.71 3.93 2.54
N ARG A 100 4.47 3.48 3.76
CA ARG A 100 4.38 2.06 4.10
C ARG A 100 2.93 1.71 4.30
N MET A 101 2.46 0.65 3.66
CA MET A 101 1.13 0.12 3.87
C MET A 101 1.18 -1.34 4.27
N SER A 102 0.26 -1.71 5.13
CA SER A 102 0.02 -3.09 5.53
C SER A 102 -1.44 -3.45 5.23
N GLY A 103 -1.66 -4.68 4.83
CA GLY A 103 -2.97 -5.22 4.54
C GLY A 103 -3.05 -6.69 4.90
N ARG A 104 -4.26 -7.19 5.13
CA ARG A 104 -4.54 -8.59 5.42
C ARG A 104 -5.36 -9.16 4.27
N ALA A 105 -4.73 -9.99 3.45
CA ALA A 105 -5.33 -10.62 2.29
C ALA A 105 -6.16 -11.84 2.69
N GLU A 106 -7.38 -11.90 2.17
CA GLU A 106 -8.24 -13.07 2.28
C GLU A 106 -7.85 -14.12 1.25
N VAL A 107 -7.83 -15.39 1.68
CA VAL A 107 -7.46 -16.51 0.81
C VAL A 107 -8.69 -17.33 0.47
N PRO A 108 -9.11 -17.37 -0.81
CA PRO A 108 -10.30 -18.10 -1.21
C PRO A 108 -10.10 -19.60 -1.02
N PHE A 109 -11.20 -20.30 -0.73
CA PHE A 109 -11.32 -21.76 -0.54
C PHE A 109 -10.60 -22.36 0.68
N ILE A 110 -9.44 -21.81 1.06
CA ILE A 110 -8.61 -22.32 2.15
C ILE A 110 -8.51 -21.36 3.34
N GLY A 111 -9.26 -20.26 3.36
CA GLY A 111 -9.23 -19.28 4.46
C GLY A 111 -9.46 -19.89 5.84
N TRP A 112 -10.30 -20.93 5.95
CA TRP A 112 -10.53 -21.67 7.20
C TRP A 112 -9.26 -22.35 7.76
N LEU A 113 -8.30 -22.71 6.91
CA LEU A 113 -7.04 -23.36 7.29
C LEU A 113 -5.99 -22.34 7.75
N ILE A 114 -6.03 -21.12 7.19
CA ILE A 114 -5.01 -20.07 7.41
C ILE A 114 -5.49 -19.01 8.43
N GLY A 115 -6.64 -19.24 9.05
CA GLY A 115 -7.22 -18.35 10.06
C GLY A 115 -7.57 -16.98 9.49
N ASN A 116 -6.93 -15.93 10.02
CA ASN A 116 -7.22 -14.55 9.67
C ASN A 116 -6.62 -14.10 8.31
N GLY A 117 -6.16 -15.00 7.46
CA GLY A 117 -5.56 -14.67 6.17
C GLY A 117 -4.07 -14.29 6.26
N VAL A 118 -3.56 -13.66 5.20
CA VAL A 118 -2.11 -13.40 5.01
C VAL A 118 -1.80 -11.92 5.12
N THR A 119 -0.91 -11.54 6.03
CA THR A 119 -0.44 -10.15 6.12
C THR A 119 0.51 -9.85 4.97
N VAL A 120 0.24 -8.76 4.26
CA VAL A 120 1.02 -8.25 3.14
C VAL A 120 1.49 -6.84 3.48
N ASN A 121 2.78 -6.59 3.30
CA ASN A 121 3.39 -5.28 3.49
C ASN A 121 3.92 -4.77 2.15
N VAL A 122 3.68 -3.49 1.87
CA VAL A 122 4.22 -2.80 0.69
C VAL A 122 4.83 -1.47 1.12
N VAL A 123 5.82 -1.04 0.35
CA VAL A 123 6.50 0.24 0.57
C VAL A 123 6.56 0.93 -0.79
N SER A 124 6.05 2.15 -0.85
CA SER A 124 6.18 3.03 -2.01
C SER A 124 7.03 4.25 -1.65
N ARG A 125 7.74 4.76 -2.65
CA ARG A 125 8.65 5.89 -2.54
C ARG A 125 8.41 6.82 -3.72
N ALA A 126 8.18 8.10 -3.45
CA ALA A 126 8.08 9.14 -4.46
C ALA A 126 9.00 10.30 -4.08
N ARG A 127 9.69 10.88 -5.06
CA ARG A 127 10.49 12.10 -4.89
C ARG A 127 9.66 13.28 -5.37
N ALA A 128 9.72 14.40 -4.66
CA ALA A 128 9.25 15.66 -5.23
C ALA A 128 10.32 16.16 -6.21
N ASP A 129 9.94 16.38 -7.46
CA ASP A 129 10.82 17.01 -8.43
C ASP A 129 10.78 18.51 -8.17
N LEU A 130 11.92 19.09 -7.81
CA LEU A 130 12.08 20.53 -7.66
C LEU A 130 12.73 21.05 -8.96
N GLU A 131 11.91 21.26 -10.00
CA GLU A 131 12.34 21.95 -11.23
C GLU A 131 11.98 23.45 -11.18
#